data_AF-A0A0L8I6J9-F1
#
_entry.id   AF-A0A0L8I6J9-F1
#
_cell.length_a   1.000
_cell.length_b   1.000
_cell.length_c   1.000
_cell.angle_alpha   90.00
_cell.angle_beta   90.00
_cell.angle_gamma   90.00
#
_symmetry.space_group_name_H-M   'P 1'
#
loop_
_entity.id
_entity.type
_entity.pdbx_description
1 polymer ?
#
loop_
_entity_poly.entity_id
_entity_poly.type
_entity_poly.pdbx_seq_one_letter_code
_entity_poly.pdbx_strand_id
1 'polypeptide(L)'
;MFTDPVYGSESKAFKYEDDEEENDSDEEEEKLTHDIWGTKIPNLCKDIDNCSSVNSLSDDDMSDFDEPPLDDFKMFYTELRDTLLRAEEENIRPDNLILEINSLKHSYNIAIKELNQAVMRLTIEMPLTSLSNASTNQILAAIKINLTKWLPLIKNYNRSIESQTDSLEALMESAVENSQIAYIFPNILSILYDKDVLDEAAIIQWHKKEPALDQVNQRNIWKRAEKYINWLEQAEEEDSE
;
A
#
# COMPACT_ATOMS: atom_id res chain seq x y z
N MET A 1 5.99 50.23 -5.96
CA MET A 1 4.71 50.35 -6.69
C MET A 1 4.13 48.97 -6.76
N PHE A 2 3.13 48.66 -5.94
CA PHE A 2 2.38 47.41 -6.05
C PHE A 2 1.36 47.61 -7.18
N THR A 3 1.37 46.72 -8.16
CA THR A 3 0.38 46.69 -9.24
C THR A 3 -0.90 46.07 -8.72
N ASP A 4 -2.02 46.76 -8.90
CA ASP A 4 -3.32 46.25 -8.51
C ASP A 4 -3.64 44.95 -9.28
N PRO A 5 -4.32 43.97 -8.64
CA PRO A 5 -4.65 42.71 -9.29
C PRO A 5 -5.61 42.96 -10.47
N VAL A 6 -5.35 42.30 -11.61
CA VAL A 6 -6.22 42.36 -12.79
C VAL A 6 -7.37 41.38 -12.61
N TYR A 7 -8.58 41.89 -12.36
CA TYR A 7 -9.77 41.07 -12.25
C TYR A 7 -10.50 40.96 -13.60
N GLY A 8 -11.13 39.82 -13.88
CA GLY A 8 -11.92 39.59 -15.10
C GLY A 8 -13.21 40.41 -15.14
N SER A 9 -13.77 40.61 -16.34
CA SER A 9 -14.95 41.47 -16.58
C SER A 9 -16.23 41.05 -15.88
N GLU A 10 -16.29 39.83 -15.33
CA GLU A 10 -17.43 39.30 -14.57
C GLU A 10 -17.13 39.11 -13.08
N SER A 11 -15.99 39.61 -12.59
CA SER A 11 -15.62 39.48 -11.18
C SER A 11 -16.60 40.26 -10.27
N LYS A 12 -17.06 39.61 -9.21
CA LYS A 12 -17.82 40.22 -8.12
C LYS A 12 -17.06 39.95 -6.83
N ALA A 13 -16.61 41.00 -6.15
CA ALA A 13 -16.03 40.91 -4.82
C ALA A 13 -17.12 41.17 -3.77
N PHE A 14 -17.08 40.42 -2.68
CA PHE A 14 -17.88 40.67 -1.49
C PHE A 14 -16.96 41.20 -0.40
N LYS A 15 -17.36 42.30 0.23
CA LYS A 15 -16.67 42.79 1.43
C LYS A 15 -17.16 41.95 2.60
N TYR A 16 -16.24 41.27 3.26
CA TYR A 16 -16.53 40.57 4.50
C TYR A 16 -16.71 41.64 5.60
N GLU A 17 -17.86 41.60 6.27
CA GLU A 17 -18.13 42.40 7.47
C GLU A 17 -18.27 41.39 8.62
N ASP A 18 -17.44 41.52 9.65
CA ASP A 18 -17.58 40.71 10.85
C ASP A 18 -18.88 41.09 11.54
N ASP A 19 -19.80 40.14 11.64
CA ASP A 19 -20.99 40.25 12.48
C ASP A 19 -20.55 40.21 13.96
N GLU A 20 -20.04 41.33 14.49
CA GLU A 20 -19.91 41.54 15.93
C GLU A 20 -21.33 41.82 16.51
N GLU A 21 -22.13 40.77 16.72
CA GLU A 21 -23.26 40.82 17.66
C GLU A 21 -23.00 39.91 18.87
N GLU A 22 -23.08 40.56 20.02
CA GLU A 22 -22.67 40.17 21.37
C GLU A 22 -23.42 38.94 21.93
N ASN A 23 -22.72 38.11 22.70
CA ASN A 23 -23.24 37.63 23.99
C ASN A 23 -22.11 37.20 24.93
N ASP A 24 -22.18 37.75 26.15
CA ASP A 24 -21.24 37.70 27.26
C ASP A 24 -20.94 36.29 27.81
N SER A 25 -19.68 36.00 28.15
CA SER A 25 -19.21 35.67 29.52
C SER A 25 -17.74 35.18 29.51
N ASP A 26 -16.90 35.91 30.24
CA ASP A 26 -15.67 35.50 30.95
C ASP A 26 -14.33 35.21 30.20
N GLU A 27 -13.46 36.23 30.33
CA GLU A 27 -12.01 36.20 30.59
C GLU A 27 -11.03 35.55 29.58
N GLU A 28 -10.31 36.46 28.90
CA GLU A 28 -8.98 36.33 28.28
C GLU A 28 -8.76 35.29 27.16
N GLU A 29 -9.33 35.58 25.97
CA GLU A 29 -8.72 35.16 24.70
C GLU A 29 -8.43 36.39 23.84
N GLU A 30 -7.16 36.84 23.83
CA GLU A 30 -6.67 37.81 22.86
C GLU A 30 -6.95 37.29 21.43
N LYS A 31 -7.63 38.13 20.64
CA LYS A 31 -7.97 37.94 19.21
C LYS A 31 -6.81 37.29 18.41
N LEU A 32 -6.84 35.97 18.26
CA LEU A 32 -5.93 35.18 17.43
C LEU A 32 -6.49 35.03 16.01
N THR A 33 -6.61 36.14 15.30
CA THR A 33 -6.70 36.14 13.84
C THR A 33 -5.50 36.89 13.28
N HIS A 34 -4.30 36.36 13.52
CA HIS A 34 -3.11 36.79 12.79
C HIS A 34 -2.89 35.81 11.64
N ASP A 35 -2.84 36.34 10.43
CA ASP A 35 -2.55 35.60 9.21
C ASP A 35 -1.08 35.12 9.28
N ILE A 36 -0.88 33.83 9.55
CA ILE A 36 0.46 33.22 9.75
C ILE A 36 1.14 32.92 8.40
N TRP A 37 0.51 33.23 7.26
CA TRP A 37 1.17 33.04 5.96
C TRP A 37 1.83 34.32 5.45
N GLY A 38 3.16 34.29 5.31
CA GLY A 38 3.91 35.33 4.59
C GLY A 38 4.66 36.34 5.46
N THR A 39 4.74 36.14 6.78
CA THR A 39 5.62 36.93 7.63
C THR A 39 7.08 36.56 7.38
N LYS A 40 7.87 37.52 6.87
CA LYS A 40 9.32 37.38 6.75
C LYS A 40 9.91 37.36 8.15
N ILE A 41 10.43 36.21 8.57
CA ILE A 41 11.19 36.06 9.82
C ILE A 41 12.47 36.92 9.71
N PRO A 42 12.62 38.00 10.49
CA PRO A 42 13.85 38.77 10.49
C PRO A 42 14.85 38.09 11.44
N ASN A 43 16.01 37.70 10.90
CA ASN A 43 17.21 37.23 11.62
C ASN A 43 17.24 35.77 12.12
N LEU A 44 17.14 34.79 11.21
CA LEU A 44 17.66 33.44 11.46
C LEU A 44 18.64 32.97 10.36
N CYS A 45 19.55 33.86 9.95
CA CYS A 45 20.64 33.48 9.06
C CYS A 45 21.92 34.23 9.46
N LYS A 46 22.45 33.88 10.63
CA LYS A 46 23.87 34.03 10.94
C LYS A 46 24.30 32.68 11.48
N ASP A 47 25.35 32.14 10.85
CA ASP A 47 26.09 30.93 11.22
C ASP A 47 25.62 29.62 10.57
N ILE A 48 25.91 29.46 9.27
CA ILE A 48 26.36 28.19 8.65
C ILE A 48 27.40 28.58 7.59
N ASP A 49 28.65 28.71 8.02
CA ASP A 49 29.82 28.60 7.15
C ASP A 49 30.26 27.14 7.17
N ASN A 50 29.68 26.30 6.31
CA ASN A 50 30.34 25.08 5.83
C ASN A 50 29.68 24.56 4.54
N CYS A 51 29.79 25.33 3.45
CA CYS A 51 29.57 24.79 2.11
C CYS A 51 30.81 23.99 1.69
N SER A 52 30.78 22.67 1.89
CA SER A 52 31.71 21.78 1.18
C SER A 52 31.20 21.55 -0.24
N SER A 53 31.88 22.15 -1.20
CA SER A 53 31.68 21.92 -2.63
C SER A 53 31.93 20.45 -2.97
N VAL A 54 30.90 19.75 -3.46
CA VAL A 54 31.08 18.57 -4.29
C VAL A 54 30.45 18.84 -5.66
N ASN A 55 31.32 19.00 -6.65
CA ASN A 55 30.96 18.94 -8.05
C ASN A 55 30.81 17.46 -8.42
N SER A 56 29.68 17.10 -9.03
CA SER A 56 29.61 16.30 -10.27
C SER A 56 28.18 15.80 -10.45
N LEU A 57 27.40 16.47 -11.29
CA LEU A 57 26.21 15.86 -11.90
C LEU A 57 26.38 15.97 -13.41
N SER A 58 26.78 14.84 -13.98
CA SER A 58 26.48 14.48 -15.36
C SER A 58 24.99 14.16 -15.43
N ASP A 59 24.31 14.79 -16.38
CA ASP A 59 22.99 14.39 -16.85
C ASP A 59 23.03 12.94 -17.34
N ASP A 60 22.22 12.06 -16.75
CA ASP A 60 21.39 11.10 -17.49
C ASP A 60 20.51 10.26 -16.53
N ASP A 61 19.24 10.19 -16.92
CA ASP A 61 18.20 9.23 -16.55
C ASP A 61 17.21 9.59 -15.41
N MET A 62 15.94 9.68 -15.82
CA MET A 62 14.75 9.95 -15.04
C MET A 62 14.16 8.61 -14.58
N SER A 63 14.40 8.18 -13.34
CA SER A 63 13.54 7.19 -12.65
C SER A 63 13.73 7.15 -11.13
N ASP A 64 14.00 8.29 -10.48
CA ASP A 64 14.01 8.40 -9.02
C ASP A 64 12.59 8.69 -8.52
N PHE A 65 11.68 7.74 -8.71
CA PHE A 65 10.32 7.80 -8.18
C PHE A 65 10.34 7.31 -6.73
N ASP A 66 10.35 8.25 -5.80
CA ASP A 66 9.74 8.20 -4.45
C ASP A 66 9.65 6.80 -3.81
N GLU A 67 10.76 6.07 -3.67
CA GLU A 67 10.80 4.92 -2.77
C GLU A 67 10.94 5.49 -1.34
N PRO A 68 9.98 5.21 -0.44
CA PRO A 68 10.05 5.74 0.92
C PRO A 68 11.34 5.27 1.59
N PRO A 69 11.97 6.09 2.45
CA PRO A 69 13.05 5.63 3.32
C PRO A 69 12.67 4.28 3.96
N LEU A 70 13.59 3.31 3.99
CA LEU A 70 13.29 1.94 4.49
C LEU A 70 12.64 1.91 5.89
N ASP A 71 12.86 2.95 6.69
CA ASP A 71 12.22 3.12 8.00
C ASP A 71 10.73 3.44 7.89
N ASP A 72 10.34 4.25 6.90
CA ASP A 72 8.96 4.70 6.67
C ASP A 72 8.06 3.55 6.21
N PHE A 73 8.54 2.68 5.31
CA PHE A 73 7.78 1.49 4.91
C PHE A 73 7.58 0.51 6.08
N LYS A 74 8.59 0.35 6.93
CA LYS A 74 8.49 -0.52 8.11
C LYS A 74 7.49 0.02 9.13
N MET A 75 7.49 1.33 9.37
CA MET A 75 6.50 1.99 10.22
C MET A 75 5.10 1.82 9.63
N PHE A 76 4.93 2.11 8.33
CA PHE A 76 3.68 1.88 7.61
C PHE A 76 3.19 0.44 7.74
N TYR A 77 4.05 -0.56 7.53
CA TYR A 77 3.68 -1.97 7.60
C TYR A 77 3.20 -2.35 9.01
N THR A 78 3.82 -1.78 10.04
CA THR A 78 3.43 -2.00 11.44
C THR A 78 2.07 -1.35 11.73
N GLU A 79 1.87 -0.10 11.34
CA GLU A 79 0.59 0.62 11.52
C GLU A 79 -0.55 -0.02 10.70
N LEU A 80 -0.26 -0.49 9.49
CA LEU A 80 -1.24 -1.20 8.65
C LEU A 80 -1.69 -2.48 9.34
N ARG A 81 -0.74 -3.25 9.90
CA ARG A 81 -1.05 -4.46 10.67
C ARG A 81 -1.92 -4.15 11.89
N ASP A 82 -1.56 -3.13 12.65
CA ASP A 82 -2.32 -2.73 13.85
C ASP A 82 -3.72 -2.21 13.48
N THR A 83 -3.84 -1.52 12.34
CA THR A 83 -5.13 -1.11 11.76
C THR A 83 -6.00 -2.31 11.41
N LEU A 84 -5.44 -3.38 10.82
CA LEU A 84 -6.19 -4.61 10.53
C LEU A 84 -6.60 -5.35 11.81
N LEU A 85 -5.74 -5.40 12.82
CA LEU A 85 -6.05 -6.01 14.12
C LEU A 85 -7.18 -5.25 14.83
N ARG A 86 -7.09 -3.92 14.89
CA ARG A 86 -8.18 -3.07 15.44
C ARG A 86 -9.47 -3.24 14.66
N ALA A 87 -9.39 -3.30 13.33
CA ALA A 87 -10.57 -3.52 12.50
C ALA A 87 -11.29 -4.85 12.79
N GLU A 88 -10.52 -5.89 13.15
CA GLU A 88 -11.07 -7.16 13.61
C GLU A 88 -11.72 -7.05 15.00
N GLU A 89 -11.07 -6.40 15.96
CA GLU A 89 -11.59 -6.25 17.33
C GLU A 89 -12.87 -5.40 17.37
N GLU A 90 -12.90 -4.30 16.62
CA GLU A 90 -13.99 -3.33 16.61
C GLU A 90 -15.07 -3.63 15.55
N ASN A 91 -14.89 -4.67 14.72
CA ASN A 91 -15.74 -5.00 13.57
C ASN A 91 -15.96 -3.81 12.63
N ILE A 92 -14.87 -3.16 12.23
CA ILE A 92 -14.90 -2.01 11.31
C ILE A 92 -15.41 -2.46 9.94
N ARG A 93 -16.33 -1.68 9.35
CA ARG A 93 -16.84 -1.96 8.01
C ARG A 93 -15.72 -1.89 6.96
N PRO A 94 -15.69 -2.79 5.96
CA PRO A 94 -14.65 -2.80 4.92
C PRO A 94 -14.45 -1.45 4.21
N ASP A 95 -15.54 -0.74 3.91
CA ASP A 95 -15.47 0.56 3.23
C ASP A 95 -14.74 1.62 4.07
N ASN A 96 -14.96 1.61 5.39
CA ASN A 96 -14.29 2.53 6.31
C ASN A 96 -12.82 2.15 6.47
N LEU A 97 -12.54 0.84 6.55
CA LEU A 97 -11.17 0.34 6.62
C LEU A 97 -10.35 0.74 5.38
N ILE A 98 -10.95 0.68 4.19
CA ILE A 98 -10.29 1.13 2.96
C ILE A 98 -9.95 2.64 3.03
N LEU A 99 -10.82 3.46 3.61
CA LEU A 99 -10.53 4.89 3.80
C LEU A 99 -9.36 5.12 4.77
N GLU A 100 -9.32 4.37 5.87
CA GLU A 100 -8.23 4.44 6.85
C GLU A 100 -6.89 4.01 6.22
N ILE A 101 -6.88 2.90 5.47
CA ILE A 101 -5.68 2.40 4.78
C ILE A 101 -5.21 3.38 3.70
N ASN A 102 -6.13 3.98 2.93
CA ASN A 102 -5.76 5.00 1.95
C ASN A 102 -5.17 6.24 2.63
N SER A 103 -5.74 6.67 3.77
CA SER A 103 -5.15 7.74 4.58
C SER A 103 -3.73 7.37 5.01
N LEU A 104 -3.52 6.15 5.52
CA LEU A 104 -2.23 5.66 5.98
C LEU A 104 -1.19 5.63 4.85
N LYS A 105 -1.55 5.12 3.67
CA LYS A 105 -0.72 5.14 2.47
C LYS A 105 -0.23 6.56 2.16
N HIS A 106 -1.11 7.56 2.24
CA HIS A 106 -0.75 8.94 1.98
C HIS A 106 0.10 9.56 3.10
N SER A 107 -0.16 9.22 4.37
CA SER A 107 0.63 9.71 5.51
C SER A 107 2.10 9.26 5.47
N TYR A 108 2.35 8.04 4.99
CA TYR A 108 3.70 7.47 4.87
C TYR A 108 4.29 7.57 3.45
N ASN A 109 3.60 8.24 2.52
CA ASN A 109 4.00 8.37 1.12
C ASN A 109 4.32 7.02 0.42
N ILE A 110 3.51 6.00 0.68
CA ILE A 110 3.72 4.65 0.15
C ILE A 110 3.20 4.54 -1.29
N ALA A 111 3.95 3.86 -2.17
CA ALA A 111 3.50 3.60 -3.54
C ALA A 111 2.31 2.62 -3.56
N ILE A 112 1.48 2.69 -4.61
CA ILE A 112 0.32 1.78 -4.71
C ILE A 112 0.76 0.30 -4.81
N LYS A 113 1.88 0.04 -5.49
CA LYS A 113 2.51 -1.28 -5.58
C LYS A 113 2.84 -1.83 -4.19
N GLU A 114 3.58 -1.05 -3.40
CA GLU A 114 3.98 -1.43 -2.03
C GLU A 114 2.77 -1.66 -1.12
N LEU A 115 1.71 -0.86 -1.27
CA LEU A 115 0.44 -1.07 -0.56
C LEU A 115 -0.20 -2.40 -0.96
N ASN A 116 -0.30 -2.72 -2.26
CA ASN A 116 -0.87 -3.98 -2.74
C ASN A 116 -0.09 -5.18 -2.16
N GLN A 117 1.23 -5.11 -2.20
CA GLN A 117 2.13 -6.12 -1.65
C GLN A 117 1.95 -6.27 -0.14
N ALA A 118 1.91 -5.16 0.61
CA ALA A 118 1.75 -5.17 2.06
C ALA A 118 0.40 -5.78 2.48
N VAL A 119 -0.69 -5.41 1.81
CA VAL A 119 -2.03 -5.98 2.07
C VAL A 119 -2.04 -7.49 1.81
N MET A 120 -1.51 -7.94 0.67
CA MET A 120 -1.46 -9.38 0.37
C MET A 120 -0.61 -10.12 1.42
N ARG A 121 0.60 -9.63 1.71
CA ARG A 121 1.52 -10.23 2.68
C ARG A 121 0.90 -10.35 4.07
N LEU A 122 0.30 -9.29 4.60
CA LEU A 122 -0.35 -9.31 5.92
C LEU A 122 -1.47 -10.34 5.98
N THR A 123 -2.28 -10.49 4.93
CA THR A 123 -3.38 -11.46 4.93
C THR A 123 -2.89 -12.92 4.97
N ILE A 124 -1.68 -13.19 4.50
CA ILE A 124 -1.02 -14.49 4.59
C ILE A 124 -0.32 -14.67 5.94
N GLU A 125 0.36 -13.64 6.45
CA GLU A 125 1.21 -13.72 7.65
C GLU A 125 0.45 -13.64 8.98
N MET A 126 -0.58 -12.81 9.07
CA MET A 126 -1.36 -12.62 10.31
C MET A 126 -1.81 -13.95 10.95
N PRO A 127 -2.41 -14.91 10.22
CA PRO A 127 -2.84 -16.18 10.84
C PRO A 127 -1.67 -17.03 11.35
N LEU A 128 -0.44 -16.80 10.88
CA LEU A 128 0.74 -17.61 11.26
C LEU A 128 1.30 -17.23 12.63
N THR A 129 1.00 -16.02 13.10
CA THR A 129 1.56 -15.46 14.34
C THR A 129 1.20 -16.27 15.58
N SER A 130 0.05 -16.93 15.57
CA SER A 130 -0.44 -17.81 16.66
C SER A 130 -0.10 -19.28 16.46
N LEU A 131 0.59 -19.66 15.37
CA LEU A 131 0.70 -21.02 14.86
C LEU A 131 2.15 -21.56 14.82
N SER A 132 2.98 -21.20 15.80
CA SER A 132 4.43 -21.51 15.83
C SER A 132 4.80 -23.00 15.71
N ASN A 133 3.88 -23.93 15.95
CA ASN A 133 4.09 -25.38 15.80
C ASN A 133 2.95 -26.08 15.02
N ALA A 134 2.22 -25.33 14.20
CA ALA A 134 1.10 -25.89 13.45
C ALA A 134 1.56 -26.75 12.27
N SER A 135 0.79 -27.79 11.98
CA SER A 135 0.96 -28.58 10.76
C SER A 135 0.62 -27.74 9.52
N THR A 136 1.18 -28.13 8.38
CA THR A 136 0.92 -27.46 7.09
C THR A 136 -0.57 -27.36 6.74
N ASN A 137 -1.37 -28.37 7.10
CA ASN A 137 -2.82 -28.36 6.88
C ASN A 137 -3.55 -27.33 7.77
N GLN A 138 -3.10 -27.17 9.02
CA GLN A 138 -3.66 -26.15 9.92
C GLN A 138 -3.31 -24.75 9.43
N ILE A 139 -2.09 -24.55 8.93
CA ILE A 139 -1.67 -23.29 8.32
C ILE A 139 -2.52 -22.97 7.09
N LEU A 140 -2.70 -23.92 6.17
CA LEU A 140 -3.54 -23.72 4.99
C LEU A 140 -4.99 -23.38 5.38
N ALA A 141 -5.55 -24.07 6.37
CA ALA A 141 -6.89 -23.78 6.86
C ALA A 141 -6.99 -22.36 7.46
N ALA A 142 -6.00 -21.95 8.26
CA ALA A 142 -5.97 -20.62 8.87
C ALA A 142 -5.82 -19.51 7.82
N ILE A 143 -4.93 -19.70 6.82
CA ILE A 143 -4.80 -18.80 5.68
C ILE A 143 -6.12 -18.70 4.91
N LYS A 144 -6.77 -19.84 4.61
CA LYS A 144 -8.06 -19.84 3.90
C LYS A 144 -9.14 -19.07 4.65
N ILE A 145 -9.20 -19.21 5.98
CA ILE A 145 -10.13 -18.47 6.82
C ILE A 145 -9.80 -16.97 6.77
N ASN A 146 -8.53 -16.60 6.92
CA ASN A 146 -8.11 -15.20 6.94
C ASN A 146 -8.31 -14.50 5.59
N LEU A 147 -7.96 -15.16 4.47
CA LEU A 147 -8.24 -14.67 3.11
C LEU A 147 -9.73 -14.48 2.87
N THR A 148 -10.58 -15.37 3.42
CA THR A 148 -12.04 -15.22 3.30
C THR A 148 -12.55 -14.03 4.10
N LYS A 149 -12.02 -13.81 5.31
CA LYS A 149 -12.36 -12.67 6.16
C LYS A 149 -12.02 -11.34 5.48
N TRP A 150 -10.81 -11.23 4.94
CA TRP A 150 -10.31 -10.01 4.31
C TRP A 150 -10.61 -9.90 2.81
N LEU A 151 -11.46 -10.77 2.26
CA LEU A 151 -11.74 -10.81 0.83
C LEU A 151 -12.19 -9.46 0.24
N PRO A 152 -13.11 -8.68 0.87
CA PRO A 152 -13.50 -7.38 0.34
C PRO A 152 -12.34 -6.39 0.23
N LEU A 153 -11.43 -6.43 1.21
CA LEU A 153 -10.23 -5.60 1.23
C LEU A 153 -9.25 -6.02 0.13
N ILE A 154 -8.96 -7.32 0.02
CA ILE A 154 -8.02 -7.85 -0.96
C ILE A 154 -8.51 -7.54 -2.39
N LYS A 155 -9.81 -7.75 -2.67
CA LYS A 155 -10.41 -7.41 -3.98
C LYS A 155 -10.37 -5.91 -4.28
N ASN A 156 -10.44 -5.03 -3.28
CA ASN A 156 -10.35 -3.59 -3.49
C ASN A 156 -8.99 -3.19 -4.08
N TYR A 157 -7.92 -3.86 -3.67
CA TYR A 157 -6.54 -3.58 -4.10
C TYR A 157 -6.06 -4.46 -5.26
N ASN A 158 -6.78 -5.53 -5.66
CA ASN A 158 -6.42 -6.45 -6.74
C ASN A 158 -7.33 -6.31 -7.98
N ARG A 159 -7.51 -5.10 -8.50
CA ARG A 159 -8.45 -4.82 -9.60
C ARG A 159 -7.85 -4.93 -11.01
N SER A 160 -6.54 -4.76 -11.14
CA SER A 160 -5.82 -4.81 -12.41
C SER A 160 -4.83 -5.96 -12.42
N ILE A 161 -4.44 -6.41 -13.61
CA ILE A 161 -3.38 -7.41 -13.79
C ILE A 161 -2.06 -6.97 -13.12
N GLU A 162 -1.76 -5.67 -13.13
CA GLU A 162 -0.60 -5.11 -12.43
C GLU A 162 -0.69 -5.33 -10.91
N SER A 163 -1.82 -4.95 -10.30
CA SER A 163 -2.02 -5.16 -8.86
C SER A 163 -2.05 -6.64 -8.43
N GLN A 164 -2.59 -7.50 -9.30
CA GLN A 164 -2.57 -8.95 -9.10
C GLN A 164 -1.14 -9.51 -9.22
N THR A 165 -0.32 -8.95 -10.11
CA THR A 165 1.10 -9.29 -10.23
C THR A 165 1.87 -8.86 -8.98
N ASP A 166 1.62 -7.65 -8.46
CA ASP A 166 2.21 -7.19 -7.19
C ASP A 166 1.90 -8.16 -6.04
N SER A 167 0.64 -8.60 -5.94
CA SER A 167 0.23 -9.59 -4.95
C SER A 167 0.89 -10.95 -5.12
N LEU A 168 1.09 -11.41 -6.36
CA LEU A 168 1.81 -12.65 -6.66
C LEU A 168 3.29 -12.56 -6.28
N GLU A 169 3.93 -11.40 -6.49
CA GLU A 169 5.29 -11.11 -6.03
C GLU A 169 5.36 -11.19 -4.49
N ALA A 170 4.45 -10.53 -3.78
CA ALA A 170 4.39 -10.59 -2.31
C ALA A 170 4.13 -12.00 -1.75
N LEU A 171 3.29 -12.78 -2.43
CA LEU A 171 3.04 -14.17 -2.07
C LEU A 171 4.29 -15.04 -2.28
N MET A 172 5.05 -14.81 -3.37
CA MET A 172 6.33 -15.48 -3.61
C MET A 172 7.34 -15.16 -2.51
N GLU A 173 7.49 -13.89 -2.15
CA GLU A 173 8.38 -13.46 -1.06
C GLU A 173 8.03 -14.14 0.26
N SER A 174 6.75 -14.14 0.62
CA SER A 174 6.24 -14.85 1.81
C SER A 174 6.58 -16.34 1.78
N ALA A 175 6.51 -16.98 0.61
CA ALA A 175 6.85 -18.38 0.43
C ALA A 175 8.36 -18.66 0.51
N VAL A 176 9.20 -17.73 0.03
CA VAL A 176 10.66 -17.83 0.20
C VAL A 176 11.06 -17.76 1.67
N GLU A 177 10.39 -16.91 2.44
CA GLU A 177 10.64 -16.75 3.88
C GLU A 177 10.11 -17.92 4.73
N ASN A 178 9.05 -18.59 4.27
CA ASN A 178 8.40 -19.66 5.03
C ASN A 178 8.21 -20.95 4.22
N SER A 179 8.98 -21.98 4.58
CA SER A 179 8.94 -23.29 3.91
C SER A 179 7.57 -23.99 3.92
N GLN A 180 6.72 -23.73 4.92
CA GLN A 180 5.36 -24.27 4.96
C GLN A 180 4.46 -23.57 3.94
N ILE A 181 4.60 -22.25 3.77
CA ILE A 181 3.93 -21.49 2.72
C ILE A 181 4.42 -21.95 1.34
N ALA A 182 5.73 -22.12 1.14
CA ALA A 182 6.29 -22.69 -0.09
C ALA A 182 5.69 -24.06 -0.44
N TYR A 183 5.36 -24.87 0.56
CA TYR A 183 4.75 -26.17 0.33
C TYR A 183 3.31 -26.08 -0.19
N ILE A 184 2.51 -25.17 0.37
CA ILE A 184 1.09 -24.98 0.02
C ILE A 184 0.86 -23.88 -1.01
N PHE A 185 1.92 -23.30 -1.58
CA PHE A 185 1.82 -22.19 -2.51
C PHE A 185 0.81 -22.45 -3.66
N PRO A 186 0.79 -23.62 -4.33
CA PRO A 186 -0.22 -23.90 -5.35
C PRO A 186 -1.65 -23.93 -4.80
N ASN A 187 -1.85 -24.36 -3.55
CA ASN A 187 -3.16 -24.32 -2.90
C ASN A 187 -3.60 -22.88 -2.60
N ILE A 188 -2.67 -21.99 -2.24
CA ILE A 188 -2.99 -20.57 -2.04
C ILE A 188 -3.39 -19.93 -3.37
N LEU A 189 -2.67 -20.20 -4.47
CA LEU A 189 -3.04 -19.73 -5.81
C LEU A 189 -4.46 -20.18 -6.19
N SER A 190 -4.77 -21.46 -6.01
CA SER A 190 -6.11 -22.00 -6.25
C SER A 190 -7.18 -21.29 -5.40
N ILE A 191 -6.93 -21.04 -4.11
CA ILE A 191 -7.86 -20.31 -3.25
C ILE A 191 -8.10 -18.87 -3.75
N LEU A 192 -7.05 -18.19 -4.21
CA LEU A 192 -7.15 -16.81 -4.69
C LEU A 192 -7.86 -16.73 -6.04
N TYR A 193 -7.61 -17.70 -6.93
CA TYR A 193 -8.34 -17.86 -8.19
C TYR A 193 -9.83 -18.14 -7.97
N ASP A 194 -10.17 -19.16 -7.16
CA ASP A 194 -11.55 -19.56 -6.83
C ASP A 194 -12.37 -18.43 -6.18
N LYS A 195 -11.69 -17.42 -5.62
CA LYS A 195 -12.30 -16.27 -4.96
C LYS A 195 -12.36 -15.02 -5.84
N ASP A 196 -11.98 -15.10 -7.11
CA ASP A 196 -11.83 -13.97 -8.04
C ASP A 196 -10.94 -12.85 -7.45
N VAL A 197 -9.83 -13.23 -6.83
CA VAL A 197 -8.76 -12.28 -6.43
C VAL A 197 -7.68 -12.20 -7.50
N LEU A 198 -7.35 -13.33 -8.10
CA LEU A 198 -6.37 -13.43 -9.17
C LEU A 198 -7.04 -14.00 -10.40
N ASP A 199 -6.88 -13.31 -11.52
CA ASP A 199 -7.32 -13.79 -12.81
C ASP A 199 -6.30 -14.79 -13.37
N GLU A 200 -6.79 -15.70 -14.21
CA GLU A 200 -5.96 -16.68 -14.91
C GLU A 200 -4.82 -16.00 -15.67
N ALA A 201 -5.12 -14.93 -16.41
CA ALA A 201 -4.13 -14.18 -17.18
C ALA A 201 -2.97 -13.67 -16.31
N ALA A 202 -3.25 -13.21 -15.08
CA ALA A 202 -2.21 -12.74 -14.16
C ALA A 202 -1.35 -13.91 -13.64
N ILE A 203 -1.98 -15.03 -13.29
CA ILE A 203 -1.28 -16.23 -12.82
C ILE A 203 -0.37 -16.79 -13.92
N ILE A 204 -0.86 -16.91 -15.15
CA ILE A 204 -0.07 -17.36 -16.31
C ILE A 204 1.06 -16.38 -16.62
N GLN A 205 0.79 -15.07 -16.61
CA GLN A 205 1.81 -14.05 -16.87
C GLN A 205 2.94 -14.08 -15.83
N TRP A 206 2.60 -14.27 -14.56
CA TRP A 206 3.58 -14.48 -13.49
C TRP A 206 4.42 -15.74 -13.74
N HIS A 207 3.79 -16.86 -14.11
CA HIS A 207 4.53 -18.11 -14.32
C HIS A 207 5.44 -18.06 -15.56
N LYS A 208 5.08 -17.31 -16.61
CA LYS A 208 5.97 -17.08 -17.76
C LYS A 208 7.29 -16.40 -17.40
N LYS A 209 7.37 -15.68 -16.28
CA LYS A 209 8.59 -15.08 -15.75
C LYS A 209 9.36 -16.10 -14.91
N GLU A 210 10.06 -17.04 -15.56
CA GLU A 210 10.88 -18.02 -14.84
C GLU A 210 11.95 -17.31 -13.97
N PRO A 211 12.06 -17.65 -12.66
CA PRO A 211 13.11 -17.10 -11.80
C PRO A 211 14.52 -17.41 -12.30
N ALA A 212 15.47 -16.54 -11.99
CA ALA A 212 16.87 -16.69 -12.38
C ALA A 212 17.51 -17.97 -11.77
N LEU A 213 18.56 -18.49 -12.41
CA LEU A 213 19.19 -19.76 -12.03
C LEU A 213 19.74 -19.78 -10.59
N ASP A 214 20.17 -18.61 -10.10
CA ASP A 214 20.69 -18.37 -8.75
C ASP A 214 19.59 -18.24 -7.68
N GLN A 215 18.34 -17.98 -8.07
CA GLN A 215 17.18 -17.88 -7.17
C GLN A 215 16.56 -19.26 -6.88
N VAL A 216 17.35 -20.16 -6.29
CA VAL A 216 16.98 -21.58 -6.09
C VAL A 216 15.64 -21.76 -5.37
N ASN A 217 15.38 -20.96 -4.32
CA ASN A 217 14.14 -21.07 -3.54
C ASN A 217 12.91 -20.66 -4.37
N GLN A 218 12.96 -19.52 -5.05
CA GLN A 218 11.88 -19.07 -5.93
C GLN A 218 11.63 -20.07 -7.05
N ARG A 219 12.69 -20.60 -7.67
CA ARG A 219 12.57 -21.60 -8.73
C ARG A 219 11.92 -22.89 -8.24
N ASN A 220 12.23 -23.33 -7.03
CA ASN A 220 11.58 -24.49 -6.43
C ASN A 220 10.09 -24.25 -6.18
N ILE A 221 9.69 -23.05 -5.76
CA ILE A 221 8.28 -22.67 -5.55
C ILE A 221 7.56 -22.56 -6.89
N TRP A 222 8.16 -21.89 -7.87
CA TRP A 222 7.67 -21.76 -9.23
C TRP A 222 7.41 -23.13 -9.89
N LYS A 223 8.34 -24.09 -9.74
CA LYS A 223 8.15 -25.46 -10.24
C LYS A 223 7.03 -26.22 -9.54
N ARG A 224 6.74 -25.93 -8.26
CA ARG A 224 5.62 -26.56 -7.54
C ARG A 224 4.27 -26.11 -8.11
N ALA A 225 4.19 -24.89 -8.62
CA ALA A 225 2.98 -24.36 -9.24
C ALA A 225 2.73 -24.93 -10.64
N GLU A 226 3.75 -25.47 -11.34
CA GLU A 226 3.68 -25.93 -12.74
C GLU A 226 2.47 -26.82 -13.05
N LYS A 227 2.16 -27.80 -12.19
CA LYS A 227 0.99 -28.68 -12.41
C LYS A 227 -0.34 -27.92 -12.36
N TYR A 228 -0.44 -26.91 -11.50
CA TYR A 228 -1.63 -26.07 -11.38
C TYR A 228 -1.75 -25.12 -12.58
N ILE A 229 -0.63 -24.58 -13.07
CA ILE A 229 -0.60 -23.73 -14.26
C ILE A 229 -1.03 -24.50 -15.50
N ASN A 230 -0.48 -25.71 -15.72
CA ASN A 230 -0.89 -26.55 -16.85
C ASN A 230 -2.39 -26.90 -16.79
N TRP A 231 -2.97 -27.02 -15.59
CA TRP A 231 -4.40 -27.26 -15.43
C TRP A 231 -5.24 -26.03 -15.81
N LEU A 232 -4.78 -24.82 -15.44
CA LEU A 232 -5.44 -23.57 -15.86
C LEU A 232 -5.44 -23.45 -17.40
N GLU A 233 -4.28 -23.60 -18.03
CA GLU A 233 -4.14 -23.48 -19.49
C GLU A 233 -5.01 -24.49 -20.26
N GLN A 234 -5.17 -25.71 -19.73
CA GLN A 234 -6.03 -26.73 -20.35
C GLN A 234 -7.52 -26.42 -20.24
N ALA A 235 -7.95 -25.77 -19.15
CA ALA A 235 -9.35 -25.41 -18.97
C ALA A 235 -9.79 -24.35 -19.99
N GLU A 236 -8.91 -23.40 -20.33
CA GLU A 236 -9.17 -22.36 -21.35
C GLU A 236 -9.29 -22.95 -22.78
N GLU A 237 -8.47 -23.96 -23.09
CA GLU A 237 -8.51 -24.65 -24.39
C GLU A 237 -9.82 -25.42 -24.60
N GLU A 238 -10.37 -26.05 -23.55
CA GLU A 238 -11.65 -26.79 -23.62
C GLU A 238 -12.88 -25.88 -23.73
N ASP A 239 -12.86 -24.68 -23.14
CA ASP A 239 -13.97 -23.73 -23.21
C ASP A 239 -14.01 -22.92 -24.54
N SER A 240 -12.90 -22.93 -25.28
CA SER A 240 -12.73 -22.22 -26.57
C SER A 240 -13.02 -23.09 -27.81
N GLU A 241 -13.24 -24.39 -27.65
CA GLU A 241 -13.66 -25.35 -28.70
C GLU A 241 -15.18 -25.57 -28.75
#